data_AF-A0A2M7UUR7-F1
#
_entry.id   AF-A0A2M7UUR7-F1
#
_cell.length_a   1.000
_cell.length_b   1.000
_cell.length_c   1.000
_cell.angle_alpha   90.00
_cell.angle_beta   90.00
_cell.angle_gamma   90.00
#
_symmetry.space_group_name_H-M   'P 1'
#
loop_
_entity.id
_entity.type
_entity.pdbx_description
1 polymer ?
#
loop_
_entity_poly.entity_id
_entity_poly.type
_entity_poly.pdbx_seq_one_letter_code
_entity_poly.pdbx_strand_id
1 'polypeptide(L)'
;MRILIAYYSKWGGTEKLAEAIKKEFEDRGHSVDTEIIKPKKEHSFFGWWHIRMFKGDCDIQNPKIQDASSYDVVCFGSPNWTRVSLPLARYIKEIKGLKYKNIGFFSTTAFSPQIEWYIFSVYLLDLTFSSVINKKGGRIIGNILLSSIFKNWSFKSKYGENAIKKFCDKLETPIYSLKSYFLEQKEIETTRLSVVFFSIFLISSFIFQIVSSSILESQILTWKEFFSLFSIVFFAYFAMLTILAGKIMVFWGKYLASISLISSMTILILFLTPSLGRPIILGYVLIFILFSFFRDIKTVFFAAGFSILSYFYLFINYPLKGVLLPDLDLSFILLAAGIIGFIAKNLQNHYIGSLEAQEEIETAKAALEIKIQARTKELKELSDSLEVDVQNRTKELQQKIEELEKFNRLAVGRELKMIELKQQLKKTKS
;
A
#
# COMPACT_ATOMS: atom_id res chain seq x y z
N MET A 1 2.77 -21.96 -2.00
CA MET A 1 3.05 -20.68 -2.69
C MET A 1 4.56 -20.48 -2.82
N ARG A 2 4.99 -19.67 -3.78
CA ARG A 2 6.34 -19.11 -3.85
C ARG A 2 6.35 -17.73 -3.20
N ILE A 3 7.18 -17.55 -2.19
CA ILE A 3 7.22 -16.34 -1.36
C ILE A 3 8.61 -15.71 -1.47
N LEU A 4 8.64 -14.40 -1.69
CA LEU A 4 9.87 -13.61 -1.61
C LEU A 4 9.88 -12.82 -0.31
N ILE A 5 10.93 -12.97 0.51
CA ILE A 5 11.18 -12.12 1.67
C ILE A 5 12.38 -11.24 1.38
N ALA A 6 12.15 -9.95 1.11
CA ALA A 6 13.21 -8.98 0.85
C ALA A 6 13.30 -7.98 2.01
N TYR A 7 14.48 -7.78 2.60
CA TYR A 7 14.62 -6.88 3.74
C TYR A 7 15.95 -6.14 3.80
N TYR A 8 15.94 -5.01 4.48
CA TYR A 8 17.14 -4.33 4.95
C TYR A 8 17.19 -4.42 6.49
N SER A 9 18.36 -4.73 7.04
CA SER A 9 18.56 -4.85 8.49
C SER A 9 19.93 -4.29 8.85
N LYS A 10 19.96 -3.20 9.62
CA LYS A 10 21.22 -2.60 10.05
C LYS A 10 21.84 -3.34 11.24
N TRP A 11 21.02 -3.68 12.23
CA TRP A 11 21.45 -4.21 13.54
C TRP A 11 20.96 -5.65 13.77
N GLY A 12 20.56 -6.37 12.73
CA GLY A 12 20.10 -7.76 12.81
C GLY A 12 18.68 -7.97 13.36
N GLY A 13 18.02 -6.93 13.90
CA GLY A 13 16.65 -7.07 14.44
C GLY A 13 15.63 -7.48 13.38
N THR A 14 15.61 -6.77 12.24
CA THR A 14 14.71 -7.05 11.12
C THR A 14 15.05 -8.36 10.43
N GLU A 15 16.33 -8.72 10.36
CA GLU A 15 16.81 -10.01 9.85
C GLU A 15 16.28 -11.19 10.68
N LYS A 16 16.41 -11.14 12.00
CA LYS A 16 15.86 -12.20 12.88
C LYS A 16 14.34 -12.35 12.74
N LEU A 17 13.63 -11.24 12.52
CA LEU A 17 12.19 -11.29 12.23
C LEU A 17 11.92 -11.91 10.84
N ALA A 18 12.72 -11.57 9.83
CA ALA A 18 12.61 -12.18 8.51
C ALA A 18 12.84 -13.70 8.57
N GLU A 19 13.83 -14.16 9.34
CA GLU A 19 14.09 -15.59 9.57
C GLU A 19 12.92 -16.29 10.27
N ALA A 20 12.31 -15.64 11.26
CA ALA A 20 11.14 -16.19 11.95
C ALA A 20 9.92 -16.31 11.02
N ILE A 21 9.67 -15.30 10.18
CA ILE A 21 8.60 -15.32 9.17
C ILE A 21 8.90 -16.39 8.10
N LYS A 22 10.15 -16.47 7.65
CA LYS A 22 10.60 -17.50 6.71
C LYS A 22 10.29 -18.90 7.25
N LYS A 23 10.73 -19.16 8.49
CA LYS A 23 10.51 -20.45 9.14
C LYS A 23 9.02 -20.80 9.24
N GLU A 24 8.18 -19.86 9.66
CA GLU A 24 6.73 -20.09 9.73
C GLU A 24 6.13 -20.47 8.36
N PHE A 25 6.55 -19.83 7.28
CA PHE A 25 6.09 -20.20 5.93
C PHE A 25 6.65 -21.54 5.44
N GLU A 26 7.91 -21.86 5.73
CA GLU A 26 8.52 -23.15 5.38
C GLU A 26 7.86 -24.30 6.15
N ASP A 27 7.56 -24.10 7.44
CA ASP A 27 6.83 -25.07 8.29
C ASP A 27 5.42 -25.36 7.75
N ARG A 28 4.83 -24.44 6.96
CA ARG A 28 3.56 -24.60 6.24
C ARG A 28 3.70 -25.19 4.83
N GLY A 29 4.92 -25.59 4.43
CA GLY A 29 5.21 -26.20 3.13
C GLY A 29 5.28 -25.21 1.97
N HIS A 30 5.56 -23.93 2.22
CA HIS A 30 5.78 -22.95 1.16
C HIS A 30 7.26 -22.86 0.76
N SER A 31 7.50 -22.48 -0.50
CA SER A 31 8.85 -22.21 -1.00
C SER A 31 9.18 -20.74 -0.75
N VAL A 32 10.26 -20.47 -0.01
CA VAL A 32 10.61 -19.12 0.44
C VAL A 32 12.02 -18.74 -0.02
N ASP A 33 12.09 -17.74 -0.91
CA ASP A 33 13.36 -17.09 -1.27
C ASP A 33 13.59 -15.87 -0.39
N THR A 34 14.85 -15.60 -0.03
CA THR A 34 15.21 -14.48 0.85
C THR A 34 16.25 -13.58 0.19
N GLU A 35 16.00 -12.28 0.18
CA GLU A 35 16.90 -11.27 -0.36
C GLU A 35 17.30 -10.25 0.72
N ILE A 36 18.60 -10.12 0.94
CA ILE A 36 19.16 -9.12 1.86
C ILE A 36 19.61 -7.91 1.04
N ILE A 37 18.92 -6.80 1.25
CA ILE A 37 19.20 -5.54 0.55
C ILE A 37 20.40 -4.89 1.23
N LYS A 38 21.46 -4.60 0.47
CA LYS A 38 22.69 -3.96 0.99
C LYS A 38 22.91 -2.60 0.32
N PRO A 39 23.07 -1.51 1.08
CA PRO A 39 23.49 -0.23 0.52
C PRO A 39 24.92 -0.33 0.00
N LYS A 40 25.28 0.47 -1.02
CA LYS A 40 26.69 0.56 -1.47
C LYS A 40 27.60 1.13 -0.38
N LYS A 41 27.07 2.06 0.42
CA LYS A 41 27.74 2.66 1.56
C LYS A 41 26.81 2.60 2.77
N GLU A 42 27.26 1.97 3.84
CA GLU A 42 26.52 1.93 5.10
C GLU A 42 26.77 3.22 5.90
N HIS A 43 25.73 3.71 6.58
CA HIS A 43 25.78 4.98 7.31
C HIS A 43 25.31 4.83 8.76
N SER A 44 25.74 5.73 9.64
CA SER A 44 25.16 5.87 10.98
C SER A 44 23.67 6.23 10.90
N PHE A 45 22.92 6.09 12.00
CA PHE A 45 21.49 6.46 12.01
C PHE A 45 21.28 7.93 11.61
N PHE A 46 22.08 8.84 12.17
CA PHE A 46 22.08 10.26 11.80
C PHE A 46 22.55 10.49 10.36
N GLY A 47 23.51 9.70 9.86
CA GLY A 47 23.91 9.74 8.45
C GLY A 47 22.75 9.40 7.51
N TRP A 48 21.98 8.36 7.81
CA TRP A 48 20.78 8.00 7.06
C TRP A 48 19.69 9.08 7.14
N TRP A 49 19.50 9.66 8.32
CA TRP A 49 18.55 10.76 8.51
C TRP A 49 18.94 11.99 7.66
N HIS A 50 20.22 12.37 7.65
CA HIS A 50 20.73 13.47 6.84
C HIS A 50 20.55 13.19 5.33
N ILE A 51 20.94 12.01 4.84
CA ILE A 51 20.75 11.63 3.43
C ILE A 51 19.27 11.72 3.04
N ARG A 52 18.38 11.27 3.92
CA ARG A 52 16.94 11.35 3.66
C ARG A 52 16.46 12.79 3.52
N MET A 53 16.94 13.71 4.36
CA MET A 53 16.53 15.12 4.31
C MET A 53 17.05 15.86 3.06
N PHE A 54 18.27 15.56 2.60
CA PHE A 54 18.92 16.33 1.54
C PHE A 54 18.97 15.66 0.17
N LYS A 55 19.09 14.33 0.11
CA LYS A 55 19.18 13.57 -1.17
C LYS A 55 17.90 12.83 -1.50
N GLY A 56 17.21 12.29 -0.49
CA GLY A 56 15.96 11.54 -0.65
C GLY A 56 16.10 10.15 -1.30
N ASP A 57 17.32 9.71 -1.66
CA ASP A 57 17.58 8.37 -2.20
C ASP A 57 18.98 7.86 -1.82
N CYS A 58 19.22 6.56 -2.01
CA CYS A 58 20.54 5.95 -1.83
C CYS A 58 20.82 4.85 -2.87
N ASP A 59 22.10 4.61 -3.13
CA ASP A 59 22.52 3.49 -3.98
C ASP A 59 22.55 2.17 -3.20
N ILE A 60 22.06 1.11 -3.83
CA ILE A 60 22.13 -0.27 -3.33
C ILE A 60 23.07 -1.11 -4.21
N GLN A 61 23.56 -2.21 -3.63
CA GLN A 61 24.23 -3.27 -4.40
C GLN A 61 23.22 -3.92 -5.34
N ASN A 62 23.69 -4.48 -6.47
CA ASN A 62 22.81 -5.13 -7.43
C ASN A 62 22.05 -6.28 -6.74
N PRO A 63 20.71 -6.23 -6.71
CA PRO A 63 19.93 -7.27 -6.06
C PRO A 63 20.00 -8.57 -6.86
N LYS A 64 19.97 -9.71 -6.14
CA LYS A 64 19.92 -11.04 -6.75
C LYS A 64 18.59 -11.27 -7.46
N ILE A 65 17.51 -10.71 -6.91
CA ILE A 65 16.16 -10.85 -7.41
C ILE A 65 15.69 -9.49 -7.93
N GLN A 66 15.54 -9.37 -9.25
CA GLN A 66 15.12 -8.13 -9.92
C GLN A 66 13.65 -8.16 -10.38
N ASP A 67 13.05 -9.35 -10.43
CA ASP A 67 11.68 -9.54 -10.88
C ASP A 67 10.93 -10.45 -9.90
N ALA A 68 9.83 -9.93 -9.35
CA ALA A 68 8.96 -10.63 -8.43
C ALA A 68 7.82 -11.40 -9.12
N SER A 69 7.77 -11.44 -10.45
CA SER A 69 6.64 -12.01 -11.20
C SER A 69 6.39 -13.49 -10.88
N SER A 70 7.44 -14.26 -10.58
CA SER A 70 7.34 -15.69 -10.23
C SER A 70 6.87 -15.99 -8.80
N TYR A 71 6.67 -14.96 -7.97
CA TYR A 71 6.26 -15.11 -6.57
C TYR A 71 4.78 -14.80 -6.42
N ASP A 72 4.08 -15.56 -5.59
CA ASP A 72 2.67 -15.32 -5.26
C ASP A 72 2.55 -14.19 -4.23
N VAL A 73 3.48 -14.17 -3.26
CA VAL A 73 3.54 -13.22 -2.14
C VAL A 73 4.93 -12.61 -2.04
N VAL A 74 4.99 -11.31 -1.77
CA VAL A 74 6.25 -10.59 -1.52
C VAL A 74 6.18 -9.88 -0.17
N CYS A 75 7.08 -10.25 0.74
CA CYS A 75 7.21 -9.66 2.07
C CYS A 75 8.41 -8.70 2.09
N PHE A 76 8.17 -7.47 2.54
CA PHE A 76 9.20 -6.44 2.66
C PHE A 76 9.51 -6.12 4.13
N GLY A 77 10.80 -6.13 4.48
CA GLY A 77 11.29 -5.87 5.83
C GLY A 77 12.11 -4.59 5.95
N SER A 78 11.75 -3.69 6.88
CA SER A 78 12.53 -2.49 7.18
C SER A 78 12.65 -2.25 8.68
N PRO A 79 13.78 -1.73 9.20
CA PRO A 79 13.78 -1.11 10.51
C PRO A 79 12.83 0.10 10.52
N ASN A 80 12.18 0.36 11.66
CA ASN A 80 11.37 1.56 11.84
C ASN A 80 12.27 2.76 12.13
N TRP A 81 12.54 3.56 11.10
CA TRP A 81 13.21 4.85 11.21
C TRP A 81 12.26 5.99 10.87
N THR A 82 11.03 5.94 11.40
CA THR A 82 9.92 6.86 11.10
C THR A 82 9.39 6.77 9.66
N ARG A 83 10.18 6.29 8.70
CA ARG A 83 9.79 6.02 7.31
C ARG A 83 10.55 4.79 6.83
N VAL A 84 10.08 4.20 5.72
CA VAL A 84 10.77 3.08 5.05
C VAL A 84 12.24 3.41 4.85
N SER A 85 13.13 2.49 5.24
CA SER A 85 14.57 2.66 5.07
C SER A 85 14.90 2.97 3.60
N LEU A 86 15.85 3.88 3.36
CA LEU A 86 16.21 4.28 1.99
C LEU A 86 16.63 3.08 1.12
N PRO A 87 17.42 2.10 1.62
CA PRO A 87 17.78 0.92 0.83
C PRO A 87 16.55 0.12 0.38
N LEU A 88 15.59 -0.12 1.28
CA LEU A 88 14.37 -0.82 0.91
C LEU A 88 13.52 0.00 -0.07
N ALA A 89 13.38 1.30 0.15
CA ALA A 89 12.63 2.17 -0.75
C ALA A 89 13.23 2.15 -2.17
N ARG A 90 14.57 2.15 -2.28
CA ARG A 90 15.28 2.01 -3.56
C ARG A 90 15.01 0.65 -4.20
N TYR A 91 15.13 -0.43 -3.45
CA TYR A 91 14.85 -1.79 -3.95
C TYR A 91 13.43 -1.92 -4.51
N ILE A 92 12.42 -1.42 -3.80
CA ILE A 92 11.02 -1.45 -4.25
C ILE A 92 10.85 -0.63 -5.55
N LYS A 93 11.57 0.49 -5.71
CA LYS A 93 11.55 1.27 -6.96
C LYS A 93 12.17 0.50 -8.13
N GLU A 94 13.18 -0.32 -7.91
CA GLU A 94 13.90 -1.03 -8.98
C GLU A 94 13.27 -2.37 -9.36
N ILE A 95 12.70 -3.10 -8.39
CA ILE A 95 12.10 -4.42 -8.63
C ILE A 95 10.89 -4.34 -9.57
N LYS A 96 10.79 -5.33 -10.46
CA LYS A 96 9.70 -5.55 -11.42
C LYS A 96 8.72 -6.59 -10.89
N GLY A 97 7.56 -6.72 -11.54
CA GLY A 97 6.61 -7.79 -11.22
C GLY A 97 5.78 -7.62 -9.95
N LEU A 98 5.78 -6.45 -9.30
CA LEU A 98 4.98 -6.19 -8.10
C LEU A 98 3.50 -5.87 -8.36
N LYS A 99 3.14 -5.58 -9.61
CA LYS A 99 1.78 -5.17 -9.97
C LYS A 99 0.81 -6.32 -9.64
N TYR A 100 -0.19 -6.03 -8.81
CA TYR A 100 -1.22 -6.93 -8.29
C TYR A 100 -0.73 -8.03 -7.35
N LYS A 101 0.53 -8.02 -6.92
CA LYS A 101 1.05 -9.00 -5.95
C LYS A 101 0.54 -8.72 -4.55
N ASN A 102 0.37 -9.80 -3.79
CA ASN A 102 0.09 -9.72 -2.36
C ASN A 102 1.36 -9.34 -1.62
N ILE A 103 1.33 -8.21 -0.94
CA ILE A 103 2.47 -7.61 -0.27
C ILE A 103 2.28 -7.71 1.25
N GLY A 104 3.26 -8.32 1.91
CA GLY A 104 3.42 -8.26 3.37
C GLY A 104 4.43 -7.20 3.76
N PHE A 105 4.19 -6.48 4.84
CA PHE A 105 5.18 -5.59 5.44
C PHE A 105 5.55 -6.02 6.84
N PHE A 106 6.84 -6.07 7.16
CA PHE A 106 7.29 -6.31 8.52
C PHE A 106 8.34 -5.30 8.95
N SER A 107 8.30 -4.93 10.22
CA SER A 107 9.24 -3.98 10.78
C SER A 107 9.57 -4.25 12.23
N THR A 108 10.79 -3.87 12.61
CA THR A 108 11.25 -3.89 14.00
C THR A 108 11.46 -2.48 14.52
N THR A 109 11.04 -2.24 15.75
CA THR A 109 11.08 -0.93 16.41
C THR A 109 11.85 -0.96 17.71
N ALA A 110 12.22 0.22 18.21
CA ALA A 110 12.90 0.34 19.49
C ALA A 110 11.92 0.12 20.65
N PHE A 111 10.71 0.67 20.58
CA PHE A 111 9.75 0.61 21.68
C PHE A 111 8.74 -0.54 21.52
N SER A 112 7.72 -0.59 22.38
CA SER A 112 6.62 -1.53 22.19
C SER A 112 5.80 -1.11 20.96
N PRO A 113 5.23 -2.06 20.19
CA PRO A 113 4.41 -1.73 19.03
C PRO A 113 3.30 -0.73 19.34
N GLN A 114 2.66 -0.85 20.51
CA GLN A 114 1.63 0.06 20.98
C GLN A 114 2.18 1.49 21.03
N ILE A 115 3.26 1.72 21.79
CA ILE A 115 3.87 3.04 21.97
C ILE A 115 4.30 3.64 20.63
N GLU A 116 4.83 2.84 19.73
CA GLU A 116 5.32 3.32 18.42
C GLU A 116 4.19 3.76 17.49
N TRP A 117 3.01 3.14 17.61
CA TRP A 117 1.80 3.68 16.99
C TRP A 117 1.39 5.03 17.59
N TYR A 118 1.63 5.26 18.88
CA TYR A 118 1.31 6.52 19.56
C TYR A 118 2.34 7.65 19.32
N ILE A 119 3.61 7.34 19.03
CA ILE A 119 4.71 8.32 18.85
C ILE A 119 5.02 8.60 17.36
N PHE A 120 4.01 8.61 16.47
CA PHE A 120 4.12 8.96 15.03
C PHE A 120 4.94 8.05 14.10
N SER A 121 5.93 7.34 14.61
CA SER A 121 6.97 6.70 13.78
C SER A 121 6.38 5.62 12.85
N VAL A 122 5.47 4.80 13.37
CA VAL A 122 4.88 3.67 12.64
C VAL A 122 3.89 4.15 11.59
N TYR A 123 3.14 5.19 11.94
CA TYR A 123 2.21 5.81 11.03
C TYR A 123 2.92 6.30 9.76
N LEU A 124 4.00 7.07 9.93
CA LEU A 124 4.78 7.61 8.81
C LEU A 124 5.50 6.49 8.04
N LEU A 125 5.94 5.44 8.74
CA LEU A 125 6.47 4.22 8.13
C LEU A 125 5.46 3.56 7.21
N ASP A 126 4.24 3.33 7.70
CA ASP A 126 3.20 2.66 6.95
C ASP A 126 2.71 3.52 5.77
N LEU A 127 2.54 4.83 5.96
CA LEU A 127 2.23 5.76 4.87
C LEU A 127 3.27 5.71 3.75
N THR A 128 4.55 5.81 4.11
CA THR A 128 5.63 5.84 3.12
C THR A 128 5.77 4.51 2.41
N PHE A 129 5.58 3.40 3.12
CA PHE A 129 5.52 2.07 2.52
C PHE A 129 4.35 1.94 1.54
N SER A 130 3.15 2.31 1.98
CA SER A 130 1.93 2.29 1.18
C SER A 130 2.06 3.11 -0.09
N SER A 131 2.61 4.32 0.01
CA SER A 131 2.83 5.18 -1.16
C SER A 131 3.75 4.54 -2.20
N VAL A 132 4.85 3.92 -1.77
CA VAL A 132 5.83 3.31 -2.70
C VAL A 132 5.25 2.03 -3.35
N ILE A 133 4.53 1.22 -2.58
CA ILE A 133 3.90 -0.01 -3.09
C ILE A 133 2.73 0.30 -4.02
N ASN A 134 1.88 1.28 -3.69
CA ASN A 134 0.74 1.66 -4.51
C ASN A 134 1.20 2.20 -5.88
N LYS A 135 2.31 2.94 -5.95
CA LYS A 135 2.93 3.37 -7.22
C LYS A 135 3.36 2.19 -8.11
N LYS A 136 3.66 1.04 -7.51
CA LYS A 136 3.99 -0.21 -8.21
C LYS A 136 2.77 -1.10 -8.46
N GLY A 137 1.60 -0.70 -7.97
CA GLY A 137 0.35 -1.46 -8.07
C GLY A 137 0.32 -2.71 -7.19
N GLY A 138 1.19 -2.82 -6.17
CA GLY A 138 1.14 -3.93 -5.21
C GLY A 138 -0.01 -3.78 -4.22
N ARG A 139 -0.50 -4.89 -3.66
CA ARG A 139 -1.62 -4.93 -2.71
C ARG A 139 -1.10 -5.28 -1.32
N ILE A 140 -1.06 -4.32 -0.41
CA ILE A 140 -0.64 -4.54 0.98
C ILE A 140 -1.72 -5.31 1.74
N ILE A 141 -1.44 -6.56 2.08
CA ILE A 141 -2.40 -7.47 2.73
C ILE A 141 -2.20 -7.47 4.24
N GLY A 142 -0.94 -7.60 4.67
CA GLY A 142 -0.56 -7.71 6.06
C GLY A 142 0.54 -6.73 6.42
N ASN A 143 0.50 -6.23 7.66
CA ASN A 143 1.64 -5.58 8.28
C ASN A 143 1.87 -6.17 9.68
N ILE A 144 3.13 -6.34 10.06
CA ILE A 144 3.52 -6.77 11.41
C ILE A 144 4.62 -5.86 11.94
N LEU A 145 4.49 -5.49 13.21
CA LEU A 145 5.42 -4.63 13.91
C LEU A 145 5.80 -5.28 15.24
N LEU A 146 7.10 -5.47 15.47
CA LEU A 146 7.62 -6.07 16.70
C LEU A 146 8.75 -5.22 17.29
N SER A 147 9.00 -5.38 18.58
CA SER A 147 10.11 -4.69 19.24
C SER A 147 11.41 -5.47 19.07
N SER A 148 12.50 -4.78 18.74
CA SER A 148 13.85 -5.37 18.78
C SER A 148 14.51 -5.28 20.15
N ILE A 149 13.99 -4.45 21.05
CA ILE A 149 14.60 -4.18 22.37
C ILE A 149 13.79 -4.86 23.48
N PHE A 150 12.47 -4.70 23.48
CA PHE A 150 11.63 -5.19 24.56
C PHE A 150 11.24 -6.66 24.34
N LYS A 151 11.73 -7.55 25.21
CA LYS A 151 11.53 -9.01 25.11
C LYS A 151 10.06 -9.41 24.98
N ASN A 152 9.16 -8.78 25.74
CA ASN A 152 7.71 -9.10 25.76
C ASN A 152 6.98 -8.85 24.43
N TRP A 153 7.55 -8.02 23.54
CA TRP A 153 7.01 -7.72 22.21
C TRP A 153 7.97 -8.10 21.10
N SER A 154 8.99 -8.91 21.40
CA SER A 154 9.94 -9.43 20.43
C SER A 154 9.36 -10.63 19.69
N PHE A 155 9.99 -11.03 18.58
CA PHE A 155 9.58 -12.20 17.80
C PHE A 155 9.63 -13.52 18.58
N LYS A 156 10.43 -13.59 19.65
CA LYS A 156 10.53 -14.78 20.53
C LYS A 156 9.48 -14.83 21.63
N SER A 157 8.69 -13.77 21.79
CA SER A 157 7.62 -13.74 22.79
C SER A 157 6.39 -14.47 22.26
N LYS A 158 5.54 -14.95 23.16
CA LYS A 158 4.21 -15.48 22.81
C LYS A 158 3.37 -14.49 22.00
N TYR A 159 3.53 -13.19 22.27
CA TYR A 159 2.91 -12.13 21.47
C TYR A 159 3.47 -12.11 20.04
N GLY A 160 4.80 -12.14 19.89
CA GLY A 160 5.48 -12.13 18.60
C GLY A 160 5.16 -13.35 17.75
N GLU A 161 5.20 -14.55 18.33
CA GLU A 161 4.84 -15.80 17.66
C GLU A 161 3.39 -15.75 17.14
N ASN A 162 2.44 -15.34 17.99
CA ASN A 162 1.05 -15.19 17.58
C ASN A 162 0.86 -14.13 16.50
N ALA A 163 1.60 -13.02 16.57
CA ALA A 163 1.54 -11.96 15.56
C ALA A 163 2.10 -12.44 14.21
N ILE A 164 3.20 -13.22 14.22
CA ILE A 164 3.79 -13.81 13.01
C ILE A 164 2.82 -14.79 12.37
N LYS A 165 2.21 -15.68 13.16
CA LYS A 165 1.19 -16.62 12.66
C LYS A 165 0.04 -15.90 11.98
N LYS A 166 -0.57 -14.92 12.68
CA LYS A 166 -1.65 -14.09 12.13
C LYS A 166 -1.25 -13.34 10.87
N PHE A 167 -0.01 -12.87 10.79
CA PHE A 167 0.53 -12.19 9.62
C PHE A 167 0.64 -13.15 8.43
N CYS A 168 1.15 -14.36 8.64
CA CYS A 168 1.26 -15.40 7.60
C CYS A 168 -0.12 -15.88 7.15
N ASP A 169 -1.03 -16.16 8.10
CA ASP A 169 -2.43 -16.52 7.82
C ASP A 169 -3.09 -15.49 6.90
N LYS A 170 -2.90 -14.19 7.19
CA LYS A 170 -3.47 -13.11 6.38
C LYS A 170 -2.89 -13.06 4.97
N LEU A 171 -1.62 -13.42 4.79
CA LEU A 171 -0.99 -13.45 3.46
C LEU A 171 -1.40 -14.67 2.62
N GLU A 172 -1.79 -15.75 3.28
CA GLU A 172 -2.36 -16.95 2.65
C GLU A 172 -3.83 -16.77 2.26
N THR A 173 -4.58 -15.91 2.96
CA THR A 173 -5.99 -15.70 2.62
C THR A 173 -6.17 -15.07 1.23
N PRO A 174 -6.97 -15.68 0.34
CA PRO A 174 -7.27 -15.10 -0.96
C PRO A 174 -8.08 -13.82 -0.79
N ILE A 175 -7.80 -12.82 -1.64
CA ILE A 175 -8.57 -11.58 -1.68
C ILE A 175 -9.84 -11.85 -2.49
N TYR A 176 -10.99 -11.86 -1.80
CA TYR A 176 -12.27 -12.17 -2.43
C TYR A 176 -12.84 -11.05 -3.31
N SER A 177 -12.49 -9.78 -3.07
CA SER A 177 -12.90 -8.66 -3.93
C SER A 177 -11.86 -7.52 -3.89
N LEU A 178 -11.57 -6.95 -5.06
CA LEU A 178 -10.65 -5.82 -5.18
C LEU A 178 -11.29 -4.55 -4.62
N LYS A 179 -12.58 -4.36 -4.89
CA LYS A 179 -13.37 -3.25 -4.36
C LYS A 179 -13.38 -3.23 -2.84
N SER A 180 -13.64 -4.38 -2.19
CA SER A 180 -13.63 -4.42 -0.71
C SER A 180 -12.25 -4.08 -0.14
N TYR A 181 -11.19 -4.60 -0.76
CA TYR A 181 -9.81 -4.28 -0.40
C TYR A 181 -9.52 -2.78 -0.47
N PHE A 182 -9.83 -2.12 -1.60
CA PHE A 182 -9.58 -0.69 -1.76
C PHE A 182 -10.45 0.17 -0.84
N LEU A 183 -11.69 -0.25 -0.57
CA LEU A 183 -12.55 0.44 0.39
C LEU A 183 -11.98 0.36 1.81
N GLU A 184 -11.53 -0.82 2.26
CA GLU A 184 -10.88 -0.99 3.57
C GLU A 184 -9.59 -0.15 3.66
N GLN A 185 -8.73 -0.21 2.64
CA GLN A 185 -7.50 0.59 2.59
C GLN A 185 -7.80 2.09 2.65
N LYS A 186 -8.84 2.55 1.95
CA LYS A 186 -9.26 3.94 2.00
C LYS A 186 -9.77 4.34 3.38
N GLU A 187 -10.56 3.50 4.05
CA GLU A 187 -11.02 3.81 5.41
C GLU A 187 -9.84 3.93 6.38
N ILE A 188 -8.85 3.05 6.23
CA ILE A 188 -7.60 3.11 6.98
C ILE A 188 -6.85 4.41 6.64
N GLU A 189 -6.67 4.76 5.37
CA GLU A 189 -6.00 5.99 4.91
C GLU A 189 -6.71 7.27 5.39
N THR A 190 -8.03 7.26 5.38
CA THR A 190 -8.90 8.34 5.85
C THR A 190 -8.70 8.58 7.34
N THR A 191 -8.85 7.55 8.17
CA THR A 191 -8.60 7.62 9.61
C THR A 191 -7.16 8.03 9.91
N ARG A 192 -6.23 7.54 9.10
CA ARG A 192 -4.82 7.92 9.17
C ARG A 192 -4.63 9.41 8.94
N LEU A 193 -5.23 9.97 7.91
CA LEU A 193 -5.11 11.39 7.61
C LEU A 193 -5.69 12.25 8.75
N SER A 194 -6.80 11.81 9.37
CA SER A 194 -7.34 12.45 10.58
C SER A 194 -6.34 12.50 11.71
N VAL A 195 -5.65 11.38 11.99
CA VAL A 195 -4.61 11.32 13.04
C VAL A 195 -3.53 12.36 12.77
N VAL A 196 -2.98 12.43 11.56
CA VAL A 196 -1.96 13.43 11.20
C VAL A 196 -2.46 14.84 11.37
N PHE A 197 -3.66 15.11 10.88
CA PHE A 197 -4.26 16.44 10.99
C PHE A 197 -4.34 16.87 12.45
N PHE A 198 -4.85 16.00 13.33
CA PHE A 198 -4.95 16.27 14.76
C PHE A 198 -3.59 16.49 15.41
N SER A 199 -2.57 15.79 14.97
CA SER A 199 -1.22 15.92 15.51
C SER A 199 -0.57 17.23 15.11
N ILE A 200 -0.66 17.59 13.83
CA ILE A 200 -0.22 18.88 13.34
C ILE A 200 -0.99 19.98 14.07
N PHE A 201 -2.31 19.81 14.27
CA PHE A 201 -3.14 20.74 14.99
C PHE A 201 -2.73 20.90 16.46
N LEU A 202 -2.49 19.79 17.20
CA LEU A 202 -2.05 19.81 18.60
C LEU A 202 -0.67 20.48 18.74
N ILE A 203 0.29 20.15 17.87
CA ILE A 203 1.61 20.76 17.90
C ILE A 203 1.53 22.25 17.55
N SER A 204 0.80 22.60 16.48
CA SER A 204 0.68 23.98 16.02
C SER A 204 -0.08 24.84 17.03
N SER A 205 -1.12 24.31 17.68
CA SER A 205 -1.88 25.04 18.71
C SER A 205 -1.03 25.29 19.95
N PHE A 206 -0.19 24.33 20.35
CA PHE A 206 0.75 24.51 21.45
C PHE A 206 1.83 25.55 21.13
N ILE A 207 2.44 25.48 19.94
CA ILE A 207 3.41 26.50 19.48
C ILE A 207 2.76 27.88 19.40
N PHE A 208 1.56 27.96 18.83
CA PHE A 208 0.81 29.20 18.72
C PHE A 208 0.49 29.80 20.10
N GLN A 209 0.08 28.98 21.07
CA GLN A 209 -0.14 29.43 22.44
C GLN A 209 1.14 30.00 23.06
N ILE A 210 2.28 29.30 22.93
CA ILE A 210 3.57 29.79 23.43
C ILE A 210 3.96 31.12 22.78
N VAL A 211 3.87 31.21 21.45
CA VAL A 211 4.26 32.41 20.69
C VAL A 211 3.36 33.59 21.04
N SER A 212 2.04 33.39 21.07
CA SER A 212 1.09 34.44 21.41
C SER A 212 1.26 34.93 22.85
N SER A 213 1.50 34.02 23.81
CA SER A 213 1.70 34.39 25.21
C SER A 213 3.03 35.08 25.48
N SER A 214 4.10 34.65 24.81
CA SER A 214 5.48 35.07 25.15
C SER A 214 6.02 36.18 24.26
N ILE A 215 5.58 36.27 23.00
CA ILE A 215 6.17 37.20 22.01
C ILE A 215 5.24 38.39 21.76
N LEU A 216 3.94 38.14 21.61
CA LEU A 216 2.98 39.16 21.19
C LEU A 216 2.29 39.86 22.37
N GLU A 217 2.49 39.38 23.59
CA GLU A 217 1.79 39.81 24.82
C GLU A 217 0.25 39.79 24.70
N SER A 218 -0.28 39.19 23.62
CA SER A 218 -1.69 39.07 23.32
C SER A 218 -2.15 37.65 23.65
N GLN A 219 -2.60 37.44 24.89
CA GLN A 219 -3.16 36.14 25.28
C GLN A 219 -4.58 36.02 24.73
N ILE A 220 -4.74 35.27 23.64
CA ILE A 220 -6.06 34.93 23.08
C ILE A 220 -6.83 34.02 24.03
N LEU A 221 -6.11 33.08 24.67
CA LEU A 221 -6.61 32.18 25.71
C LEU A 221 -5.66 32.22 26.90
N THR A 222 -6.21 32.17 28.10
CA THR A 222 -5.43 31.89 29.30
C THR A 222 -4.88 30.45 29.25
N TRP A 223 -3.77 30.17 29.92
CA TRP A 223 -3.21 28.81 29.97
C TRP A 223 -4.20 27.77 30.48
N LYS A 224 -5.08 28.15 31.43
CA LYS A 224 -6.12 27.25 31.97
C LYS A 224 -7.14 26.87 30.89
N GLU A 225 -7.63 27.85 30.13
CA GLU A 225 -8.59 27.64 29.03
C GLU A 225 -7.95 26.83 27.91
N PHE A 226 -6.71 27.17 27.53
CA PHE A 226 -5.94 26.44 26.55
C PHE A 226 -5.75 24.96 26.95
N PHE A 227 -5.32 24.66 28.17
CA PHE A 227 -5.13 23.27 28.61
C PHE A 227 -6.44 22.49 28.68
N SER A 228 -7.57 23.14 28.98
CA SER A 228 -8.89 22.50 28.92
C SER A 228 -9.23 22.07 27.49
N LEU A 229 -9.09 22.99 26.53
CA LEU A 229 -9.28 22.71 25.10
C LEU A 229 -8.32 21.64 24.58
N PHE A 230 -7.03 21.79 24.91
CA PHE A 230 -5.97 20.89 24.50
C PHE A 230 -6.22 19.47 25.01
N SER A 231 -6.67 19.32 26.26
CA SER A 231 -6.96 18.00 26.85
C SER A 231 -8.06 17.26 26.08
N ILE A 232 -9.13 17.95 25.69
CA ILE A 232 -10.23 17.34 24.93
C ILE A 232 -9.74 16.82 23.58
N VAL A 233 -9.00 17.66 22.84
CA VAL A 233 -8.42 17.28 21.55
C VAL A 233 -7.40 16.14 21.72
N PHE A 234 -6.59 16.19 22.78
CA PHE A 234 -5.59 15.18 23.11
C PHE A 234 -6.21 13.82 23.41
N PHE A 235 -7.27 13.75 24.21
CA PHE A 235 -7.97 12.49 24.50
C PHE A 235 -8.67 11.92 23.26
N ALA A 236 -9.30 12.78 22.44
CA ALA A 236 -9.87 12.33 21.17
C ALA A 236 -8.81 11.79 20.21
N TYR A 237 -7.66 12.47 20.12
CA TYR A 237 -6.49 12.02 19.39
C TYR A 237 -6.01 10.65 19.87
N PHE A 238 -5.90 10.45 21.18
CA PHE A 238 -5.49 9.18 21.77
C PHE A 238 -6.48 8.03 21.47
N ALA A 239 -7.78 8.32 21.56
CA ALA A 239 -8.83 7.35 21.21
C ALA A 239 -8.79 6.98 19.72
N MET A 240 -8.57 7.94 18.81
CA MET A 240 -8.38 7.65 17.39
C MET A 240 -7.15 6.79 17.12
N LEU A 241 -6.04 7.04 17.80
CA LEU A 241 -4.85 6.20 17.70
C LEU A 241 -5.12 4.77 18.16
N THR A 242 -5.90 4.60 19.22
CA THR A 242 -6.28 3.28 19.75
C THR A 242 -7.14 2.52 18.74
N ILE A 243 -8.13 3.20 18.12
CA ILE A 243 -8.97 2.65 17.05
C ILE A 243 -8.10 2.21 15.86
N LEU A 244 -7.17 3.08 15.42
CA LEU A 244 -6.28 2.80 14.30
C LEU A 244 -5.34 1.62 14.58
N ALA A 245 -4.74 1.58 15.77
CA ALA A 245 -3.81 0.53 16.17
C ALA A 245 -4.51 -0.83 16.33
N GLY A 246 -5.72 -0.84 16.89
CA GLY A 246 -6.52 -2.05 17.05
C GLY A 246 -7.14 -2.55 15.75
N LYS A 247 -7.27 -1.70 14.72
CA LYS A 247 -8.09 -1.95 13.52
C LYS A 247 -9.53 -2.37 13.84
N ILE A 248 -10.00 -2.06 15.06
CA ILE A 248 -11.36 -2.34 15.52
C ILE A 248 -12.14 -1.04 15.36
N MET A 249 -13.31 -1.10 14.72
CA MET A 249 -14.19 0.07 14.58
C MET A 249 -13.52 1.26 13.86
N VAL A 250 -12.64 1.00 12.89
CA VAL A 250 -11.94 2.06 12.11
C VAL A 250 -12.94 3.07 11.53
N PHE A 251 -14.12 2.60 11.12
CA PHE A 251 -15.23 3.42 10.67
C PHE A 251 -15.61 4.57 11.63
N TRP A 252 -15.54 4.36 12.95
CA TRP A 252 -15.92 5.34 13.97
C TRP A 252 -14.90 6.47 14.18
N GLY A 253 -13.65 6.28 13.76
CA GLY A 253 -12.57 7.24 13.98
C GLY A 253 -12.88 8.65 13.45
N LYS A 254 -13.47 8.74 12.25
CA LYS A 254 -13.87 10.02 11.64
C LYS A 254 -15.03 10.73 12.34
N TYR A 255 -15.97 9.97 12.93
CA TYR A 255 -17.08 10.54 13.69
C TYR A 255 -16.59 11.07 15.04
N LEU A 256 -15.67 10.35 15.69
CA LEU A 256 -15.01 10.81 16.91
C LEU A 256 -14.20 12.09 16.65
N ALA A 257 -13.46 12.14 15.53
CA ALA A 257 -12.78 13.34 15.07
C ALA A 257 -13.76 14.52 14.92
N SER A 258 -14.94 14.27 14.34
CA SER A 258 -15.98 15.29 14.15
C SER A 258 -16.51 15.82 15.46
N ILE A 259 -16.87 14.93 16.40
CA ILE A 259 -17.33 15.32 17.73
C ILE A 259 -16.27 16.19 18.42
N SER A 260 -15.01 15.75 18.38
CA SER A 260 -13.91 16.46 19.03
C SER A 260 -13.70 17.85 18.45
N LEU A 261 -13.58 18.01 17.13
CA LEU A 261 -13.36 19.31 16.50
C LEU A 261 -14.51 20.28 16.76
N ILE A 262 -15.76 19.81 16.66
CA ILE A 262 -16.93 20.65 16.92
C ILE A 262 -17.00 21.04 18.40
N SER A 263 -16.72 20.11 19.32
CA SER A 263 -16.69 20.39 20.76
C SER A 263 -15.61 21.41 21.10
N SER A 264 -14.40 21.24 20.54
CA SER A 264 -13.29 22.17 20.72
C SER A 264 -13.58 23.54 20.11
N MET A 265 -14.19 23.60 18.93
CA MET A 265 -14.64 24.87 18.35
C MET A 265 -15.67 25.55 19.27
N THR A 266 -16.64 24.79 19.78
CA THR A 266 -17.69 25.31 20.68
C THR A 266 -17.10 25.89 21.97
N ILE A 267 -16.16 25.18 22.59
CA ILE A 267 -15.49 25.67 23.80
C ILE A 267 -14.59 26.87 23.49
N LEU A 268 -13.91 26.88 22.34
CA LEU A 268 -13.15 28.05 21.89
C LEU A 268 -14.07 29.27 21.79
N ILE A 269 -15.26 29.12 21.22
CA ILE A 269 -16.25 30.20 21.09
C ILE A 269 -16.70 30.73 22.45
N LEU A 270 -16.90 29.84 23.44
CA LEU A 270 -17.25 30.25 24.80
C LEU A 270 -16.19 31.19 25.43
N PHE A 271 -14.91 30.99 25.11
CA PHE A 271 -13.80 31.80 25.63
C PHE A 271 -13.47 33.03 24.78
N LEU A 272 -13.87 33.05 23.51
CA LEU A 272 -13.61 34.19 22.64
C LEU A 272 -14.47 35.40 23.00
N THR A 273 -13.83 36.58 22.95
CA THR A 273 -14.49 37.86 23.23
C THR A 273 -15.54 38.20 22.15
N PRO A 274 -16.63 38.92 22.51
CA PRO A 274 -17.73 39.24 21.59
C PRO A 274 -17.35 40.04 20.34
N SER A 275 -16.15 40.62 20.29
CA SER A 275 -15.68 41.47 19.18
C SER A 275 -15.58 40.72 17.85
N LEU A 276 -15.41 39.40 17.88
CA LEU A 276 -15.36 38.57 16.68
C LEU A 276 -16.74 38.37 16.01
N GLY A 277 -17.85 38.67 16.71
CA GLY A 277 -19.20 38.67 16.15
C GLY A 277 -19.63 37.34 15.52
N ARG A 278 -20.50 37.42 14.49
CA ARG A 278 -21.00 36.25 13.73
C ARG A 278 -19.98 35.47 12.91
N PRO A 279 -18.86 36.04 12.42
CA PRO A 279 -17.81 35.27 11.74
C PRO A 279 -17.35 34.01 12.48
N ILE A 280 -17.53 33.95 13.79
CA ILE A 280 -17.29 32.77 14.62
C ILE A 280 -17.98 31.49 14.07
N ILE A 281 -19.18 31.62 13.49
CA ILE A 281 -19.96 30.49 12.96
C ILE A 281 -19.29 29.87 11.73
N LEU A 282 -18.44 30.62 11.02
CA LEU A 282 -17.64 30.09 9.92
C LEU A 282 -16.71 28.97 10.37
N GLY A 283 -16.35 28.89 11.66
CA GLY A 283 -15.58 27.76 12.18
C GLY A 283 -16.28 26.41 12.02
N TYR A 284 -17.61 26.35 12.19
CA TYR A 284 -18.37 25.12 11.91
C TYR A 284 -18.36 24.77 10.41
N VAL A 285 -18.44 25.78 9.53
CA VAL A 285 -18.36 25.57 8.08
C VAL A 285 -16.97 25.07 7.68
N LEU A 286 -15.90 25.61 8.25
CA LEU A 286 -14.53 25.12 8.03
C LEU A 286 -14.38 23.66 8.45
N ILE A 287 -15.02 23.26 9.55
CA ILE A 287 -15.07 21.85 9.97
C ILE A 287 -15.78 21.01 8.90
N PHE A 288 -16.90 21.45 8.33
CA PHE A 288 -17.56 20.71 7.24
C PHE A 288 -16.68 20.56 6.01
N ILE A 289 -15.98 21.63 5.61
CA ILE A 289 -15.02 21.60 4.50
C ILE A 289 -13.93 20.57 4.80
N LEU A 290 -13.39 20.57 6.01
CA LEU A 290 -12.40 19.57 6.45
C LEU A 290 -12.97 18.14 6.33
N PHE A 291 -14.21 17.91 6.77
CA PHE A 291 -14.82 16.58 6.70
C PHE A 291 -15.20 16.14 5.28
N SER A 292 -15.40 17.10 4.36
CA SER A 292 -15.63 16.79 2.95
C SER A 292 -14.43 16.07 2.30
N PHE A 293 -13.21 16.29 2.79
CA PHE A 293 -12.01 15.60 2.30
C PHE A 293 -12.02 14.10 2.57
N PHE A 294 -12.78 13.62 3.57
CA PHE A 294 -12.97 12.20 3.81
C PHE A 294 -13.89 11.54 2.78
N ARG A 295 -14.55 12.32 1.92
CA ARG A 295 -15.43 11.84 0.84
C ARG A 295 -16.52 10.89 1.35
N ASP A 296 -17.06 11.18 2.53
CA ASP A 296 -18.18 10.48 3.13
C ASP A 296 -19.27 11.50 3.53
N ILE A 297 -20.35 11.49 2.75
CA ILE A 297 -21.52 12.34 3.00
C ILE A 297 -22.12 12.13 4.40
N LYS A 298 -22.07 10.90 4.95
CA LYS A 298 -22.62 10.60 6.27
C LYS A 298 -21.84 11.33 7.35
N THR A 299 -20.52 11.46 7.20
CA THR A 299 -19.69 12.18 8.17
C THR A 299 -19.96 13.68 8.14
N VAL A 300 -20.19 14.26 6.95
CA VAL A 300 -20.56 15.69 6.82
C VAL A 300 -21.91 15.98 7.48
N PHE A 301 -22.93 15.17 7.22
CA PHE A 301 -24.24 15.38 7.86
C PHE A 301 -24.23 15.10 9.36
N PHE A 302 -23.44 14.13 9.80
CA PHE A 302 -23.23 13.90 11.23
C PHE A 302 -22.56 15.11 11.89
N ALA A 303 -21.52 15.67 11.26
CA ALA A 303 -20.89 16.91 11.71
C ALA A 303 -21.91 18.06 11.79
N ALA A 304 -22.74 18.22 10.76
CA ALA A 304 -23.79 19.25 10.74
C ALA A 304 -24.81 19.09 11.88
N GLY A 305 -25.31 17.87 12.11
CA GLY A 305 -26.23 17.58 13.21
C GLY A 305 -25.60 17.89 14.58
N PHE A 306 -24.34 17.49 14.78
CA PHE A 306 -23.63 17.78 16.02
C PHE A 306 -23.31 19.27 16.18
N SER A 307 -22.99 19.99 15.10
CA SER A 307 -22.83 21.45 15.11
C SER A 307 -24.11 22.19 15.50
N ILE A 308 -25.29 21.70 15.07
CA ILE A 308 -26.58 22.28 15.49
C ILE A 308 -26.77 22.11 17.00
N LEU A 309 -26.50 20.92 17.55
CA LEU A 309 -26.57 20.67 19.00
C LEU A 309 -25.61 21.58 19.77
N SER A 310 -24.38 21.72 19.28
CA SER A 310 -23.39 22.62 19.86
C SER A 310 -23.79 24.09 19.77
N TYR A 311 -24.40 24.51 18.66
CA TYR A 311 -24.95 25.85 18.50
C TYR A 311 -26.07 26.12 19.51
N PHE A 312 -27.00 25.18 19.72
CA PHE A 312 -28.03 25.32 20.74
C PHE A 312 -27.44 25.44 22.15
N TYR A 313 -26.40 24.67 22.44
CA TYR A 313 -25.67 24.78 23.71
C TYR A 313 -25.05 26.18 23.89
N LEU A 314 -24.43 26.75 22.84
CA LEU A 314 -23.96 28.13 22.85
C LEU A 314 -25.11 29.11 23.03
N PHE A 315 -26.21 28.98 22.29
CA PHE A 315 -27.34 29.90 22.40
C PHE A 315 -27.92 29.98 23.82
N ILE A 316 -27.96 28.85 24.54
CA ILE A 316 -28.46 28.79 25.92
C ILE A 316 -27.46 29.40 26.91
N ASN A 317 -26.17 29.04 26.79
CA ASN A 317 -25.15 29.30 27.80
C ASN A 317 -24.22 30.49 27.49
N TYR A 318 -24.21 30.99 26.26
CA TYR A 318 -23.30 32.05 25.84
C TYR A 318 -23.76 33.39 26.44
N PRO A 319 -22.86 34.12 27.13
CA PRO A 319 -23.21 35.33 27.87
C PRO A 319 -23.72 36.48 26.99
N LEU A 320 -23.46 36.45 25.68
CA LEU A 320 -23.87 37.48 24.73
C LEU A 320 -24.83 36.94 23.67
N LYS A 321 -26.03 36.52 24.11
CA LYS A 321 -27.10 35.98 23.25
C LYS A 321 -27.46 36.87 22.06
N GLY A 322 -27.27 38.19 22.17
CA GLY A 322 -27.59 39.16 21.12
C GLY A 322 -26.72 39.06 19.86
N VAL A 323 -25.57 38.37 19.91
CA VAL A 323 -24.71 38.16 18.74
C VAL A 323 -25.26 37.06 17.82
N LEU A 324 -25.87 36.03 18.43
CA LEU A 324 -26.38 34.83 17.75
C LEU A 324 -27.82 35.06 17.29
N LEU A 325 -28.10 34.80 16.03
CA LEU A 325 -29.44 34.85 15.44
C LEU A 325 -29.82 33.46 14.94
N PRO A 326 -30.54 32.65 15.75
CA PRO A 326 -30.88 31.27 15.40
C PRO A 326 -31.41 31.09 13.98
N ASP A 327 -32.31 31.97 13.53
CA ASP A 327 -32.93 31.86 12.21
C ASP A 327 -31.91 31.97 11.08
N LEU A 328 -30.99 32.95 11.15
CA LEU A 328 -29.96 33.14 10.13
C LEU A 328 -28.84 32.11 10.24
N ASP A 329 -28.40 31.86 11.47
CA ASP A 329 -27.22 31.06 11.78
C ASP A 329 -27.47 29.57 11.48
N LEU A 330 -28.61 29.03 11.91
CA LEU A 330 -29.00 27.65 11.60
C LEU A 330 -29.29 27.47 10.12
N SER A 331 -29.94 28.44 9.47
CA SER A 331 -30.16 28.42 8.02
C SER A 331 -28.83 28.37 7.27
N PHE A 332 -27.85 29.16 7.70
CA PHE A 332 -26.52 29.17 7.10
C PHE A 332 -25.78 27.84 7.32
N ILE A 333 -25.80 27.29 8.54
CA ILE A 333 -25.20 25.97 8.85
C ILE A 333 -25.81 24.88 7.98
N LEU A 334 -27.15 24.85 7.85
CA LEU A 334 -27.87 23.87 7.04
C LEU A 334 -27.56 24.02 5.55
N LEU A 335 -27.54 25.26 5.03
CA LEU A 335 -27.19 25.54 3.65
C LEU A 335 -25.76 25.10 3.32
N ALA A 336 -24.80 25.45 4.20
CA ALA A 336 -23.41 25.06 4.06
C ALA A 336 -23.26 23.53 4.08
N ALA A 337 -23.92 22.85 5.03
CA ALA A 337 -23.93 21.39 5.11
C ALA A 337 -24.53 20.75 3.85
N GLY A 338 -25.60 21.32 3.28
CA GLY A 338 -26.21 20.86 2.04
C GLY A 338 -25.27 20.97 0.84
N ILE A 339 -24.64 22.14 0.64
CA ILE A 339 -23.69 22.38 -0.46
C ILE A 339 -22.46 21.46 -0.32
N ILE A 340 -21.85 21.43 0.86
CA ILE A 340 -20.65 20.63 1.11
C ILE A 340 -20.96 19.13 1.05
N GLY A 341 -22.12 18.72 1.56
CA GLY A 341 -22.61 17.33 1.46
C GLY A 341 -22.80 16.89 0.01
N PHE A 342 -23.35 17.76 -0.84
CA PHE A 342 -23.48 17.50 -2.28
C PHE A 342 -22.10 17.33 -2.95
N ILE A 343 -21.15 18.21 -2.64
CA ILE A 343 -19.76 18.10 -3.15
C ILE A 343 -19.13 16.77 -2.69
N ALA A 344 -19.24 16.44 -1.40
CA ALA A 344 -18.70 15.20 -0.84
C ALA A 344 -19.30 13.96 -1.50
N LYS A 345 -20.61 13.94 -1.78
CA LYS A 345 -21.29 12.85 -2.50
C LYS A 345 -20.79 12.69 -3.92
N ASN A 346 -20.64 13.79 -4.65
CA ASN A 346 -20.13 13.72 -6.02
C ASN A 346 -18.70 13.19 -6.06
N LEU A 347 -17.83 13.67 -5.16
CA LEU A 347 -16.48 13.14 -5.00
C LEU A 347 -16.46 11.65 -4.63
N GLN A 348 -17.37 11.21 -3.77
CA GLN A 348 -17.53 9.80 -3.40
C GLN A 348 -17.95 8.95 -4.60
N ASN A 349 -18.94 9.38 -5.36
CA ASN A 349 -19.46 8.66 -6.53
C ASN A 349 -18.39 8.54 -7.62
N HIS A 350 -17.69 9.63 -7.95
CA HIS A 350 -16.59 9.60 -8.92
C HIS A 350 -15.49 8.63 -8.49
N TYR A 351 -15.15 8.62 -7.21
CA TYR A 351 -14.14 7.71 -6.68
C TYR A 351 -14.56 6.24 -6.77
N ILE A 352 -15.80 5.91 -6.39
CA ILE A 352 -16.32 4.53 -6.48
C ILE A 352 -16.35 4.07 -7.94
N GLY A 353 -16.82 4.91 -8.86
CA GLY A 353 -16.83 4.59 -10.28
C GLY A 353 -15.42 4.33 -10.83
N SER A 354 -14.42 5.10 -10.39
CA SER A 354 -13.01 4.84 -10.76
C SER A 354 -12.49 3.50 -10.21
N LEU A 355 -12.90 3.10 -9.00
CA LEU A 355 -12.52 1.80 -8.43
C LEU A 355 -13.17 0.64 -9.19
N GLU A 356 -14.44 0.77 -9.56
CA GLU A 356 -15.16 -0.26 -10.34
C GLU A 356 -14.53 -0.43 -11.72
N ALA A 357 -14.24 0.67 -12.43
CA ALA A 357 -13.52 0.61 -13.70
C ALA A 357 -12.14 -0.05 -13.56
N GLN A 358 -11.43 0.17 -12.44
CA GLN A 358 -10.15 -0.49 -12.19
C GLN A 358 -10.32 -2.00 -11.95
N GLU A 359 -11.34 -2.42 -11.21
CA GLU A 359 -11.67 -3.84 -11.00
C GLU A 359 -12.04 -4.54 -12.32
N GLU A 360 -12.82 -3.89 -13.17
CA GLU A 360 -13.14 -4.38 -14.52
C GLU A 360 -11.89 -4.52 -15.40
N ILE A 361 -10.99 -3.54 -15.37
CA ILE A 361 -9.72 -3.62 -16.10
C ILE A 361 -8.85 -4.77 -15.58
N GLU A 362 -8.81 -4.99 -14.26
CA GLU A 362 -8.02 -6.05 -13.64
C GLU A 362 -8.56 -7.44 -13.96
N THR A 363 -9.88 -7.62 -13.89
CA THR A 363 -10.54 -8.87 -14.26
C THR A 363 -10.39 -9.17 -15.75
N ALA A 364 -10.56 -8.17 -16.62
CA ALA A 364 -10.32 -8.30 -18.05
C ALA A 364 -8.87 -8.66 -18.36
N LYS A 365 -7.90 -8.06 -17.65
CA LYS A 365 -6.49 -8.39 -17.81
C LYS A 365 -6.18 -9.82 -17.36
N ALA A 366 -6.71 -10.26 -16.23
CA ALA A 366 -6.53 -11.63 -15.75
C ALA A 366 -7.10 -12.66 -16.75
N ALA A 367 -8.30 -12.41 -17.27
CA ALA A 367 -8.89 -13.23 -18.32
C ALA A 367 -8.04 -13.25 -19.60
N LEU A 368 -7.49 -12.09 -20.00
CA LEU A 368 -6.61 -11.98 -21.15
C LEU A 368 -5.29 -12.73 -20.94
N GLU A 369 -4.71 -12.68 -19.74
CA GLU A 369 -3.48 -13.40 -19.40
C GLU A 369 -3.67 -14.92 -19.47
N ILE A 370 -4.78 -15.44 -18.94
CA ILE A 370 -5.15 -16.85 -19.08
C ILE A 370 -5.28 -17.22 -20.56
N LYS A 371 -5.94 -16.38 -21.37
CA LYS A 371 -6.11 -16.62 -22.81
C LYS A 371 -4.76 -16.62 -23.55
N ILE A 372 -3.85 -15.71 -23.21
CA ILE A 372 -2.50 -15.65 -23.79
C ILE A 372 -1.70 -16.91 -23.41
N GLN A 373 -1.77 -17.36 -22.16
CA GLN A 373 -1.09 -18.57 -21.72
C GLN A 373 -1.62 -19.81 -22.45
N ALA A 374 -2.94 -19.92 -22.59
CA ALA A 374 -3.58 -21.01 -23.35
C ALA A 374 -3.12 -21.00 -24.82
N ARG A 375 -3.17 -19.85 -25.50
CA ARG A 375 -2.71 -19.71 -26.90
C ARG A 375 -1.22 -20.00 -27.06
N THR A 376 -0.40 -19.57 -26.12
CA THR A 376 1.04 -19.86 -26.13
C THR A 376 1.29 -21.36 -26.02
N LYS A 377 0.51 -22.07 -25.19
CA LYS A 377 0.60 -23.52 -25.06
C LYS A 377 0.15 -24.24 -26.33
N GLU A 378 -0.98 -23.85 -26.91
CA GLU A 378 -1.47 -24.38 -28.20
C GLU A 378 -0.44 -24.19 -29.32
N LEU A 379 0.16 -23.00 -29.43
CA LEU A 379 1.20 -22.72 -30.43
C LEU A 379 2.44 -23.58 -30.23
N LYS A 380 2.83 -23.84 -28.99
CA LYS A 380 3.95 -24.72 -28.67
C LYS A 380 3.66 -26.16 -29.09
N GLU A 381 2.50 -26.69 -28.73
CA GLU A 381 2.07 -28.05 -29.12
C GLU A 381 2.01 -28.21 -30.65
N LEU A 382 1.51 -27.19 -31.37
CA LEU A 382 1.50 -27.17 -32.83
C LEU A 382 2.91 -27.13 -33.43
N SER A 383 3.81 -26.31 -32.86
CA SER A 383 5.20 -26.21 -33.31
C SER A 383 5.94 -27.54 -33.11
N ASP A 384 5.78 -28.17 -31.95
CA ASP A 384 6.38 -29.47 -31.62
C ASP A 384 5.86 -30.56 -32.59
N SER A 385 4.56 -30.56 -32.91
CA SER A 385 3.97 -31.47 -33.91
C SER A 385 4.52 -31.24 -35.31
N LEU A 386 4.65 -29.99 -35.75
CA LEU A 386 5.21 -29.65 -37.07
C LEU A 386 6.68 -30.06 -37.18
N GLU A 387 7.45 -29.92 -36.10
CA GLU A 387 8.85 -30.34 -36.08
C GLU A 387 8.98 -31.86 -36.24
N VAL A 388 8.12 -32.63 -35.57
CA VAL A 388 8.05 -34.10 -35.75
C VAL A 388 7.69 -34.46 -37.20
N ASP A 389 6.71 -33.78 -37.81
CA ASP A 389 6.31 -34.01 -39.20
C ASP A 389 7.44 -33.67 -40.19
N VAL A 390 8.16 -32.57 -39.96
CA VAL A 390 9.32 -32.18 -40.77
C VAL A 390 10.44 -33.22 -40.65
N GLN A 391 10.73 -33.70 -39.45
CA GLN A 391 11.72 -34.77 -39.24
C GLN A 391 11.32 -36.05 -39.97
N ASN A 392 10.05 -36.45 -39.90
CA ASN A 392 9.54 -37.63 -40.60
C ASN A 392 9.63 -37.49 -42.12
N ARG A 393 9.20 -36.34 -42.68
CA ARG A 393 9.33 -36.07 -44.12
C ARG A 393 10.78 -36.01 -44.59
N THR A 394 11.68 -35.46 -43.77
CA THR A 394 13.11 -35.41 -44.08
C THR A 394 13.70 -36.82 -44.15
N LYS A 395 13.33 -37.71 -43.21
CA LYS A 395 13.72 -39.13 -43.25
C LYS A 395 13.18 -39.85 -44.50
N GLU A 396 11.90 -39.63 -44.83
CA GLU A 396 11.28 -40.24 -46.03
C GLU A 396 11.97 -39.76 -47.31
N LEU A 397 12.28 -38.47 -47.42
CA LEU A 397 13.02 -37.91 -48.55
C LEU A 397 14.44 -38.48 -48.65
N GLN A 398 15.14 -38.63 -47.52
CA GLN A 398 16.47 -39.25 -47.48
C GLN A 398 16.43 -40.70 -48.02
N GLN A 399 15.44 -41.48 -47.61
CA GLN A 399 15.23 -42.84 -48.11
C GLN A 399 14.96 -42.87 -49.62
N LYS A 400 14.12 -41.97 -50.14
CA LYS A 400 13.87 -41.86 -51.59
C LYS A 400 15.13 -41.47 -52.36
N ILE A 401 15.96 -40.59 -51.81
CA ILE A 401 17.25 -40.24 -52.40
C ILE A 401 18.17 -41.47 -52.46
N GLU A 402 18.28 -42.24 -51.38
CA GLU A 402 19.07 -43.47 -51.33
C GLU A 402 18.57 -44.54 -52.33
N GLU A 403 17.25 -44.70 -52.46
CA GLU A 403 16.63 -45.59 -53.45
C GLU A 403 16.93 -45.15 -54.89
N LEU A 404 16.82 -43.84 -55.17
CA LEU A 404 17.15 -43.27 -56.48
C LEU A 404 18.63 -43.43 -56.81
N GLU A 405 19.53 -43.23 -55.84
CA GLU A 405 20.97 -43.47 -56.02
C GLU A 405 21.25 -44.95 -56.31
N LYS A 406 20.60 -45.87 -55.61
CA LYS A 406 20.73 -47.31 -55.84
C LYS A 406 20.21 -47.70 -57.23
N PHE A 407 19.07 -47.16 -57.64
CA PHE A 407 18.51 -47.37 -58.98
C PHE A 407 19.47 -46.83 -60.06
N ASN A 408 20.02 -45.63 -59.86
CA ASN A 408 20.97 -45.03 -60.77
C ASN A 408 22.26 -45.86 -60.90
N ARG A 409 22.84 -46.34 -59.78
CA ARG A 409 24.00 -47.24 -59.79
C ARG A 409 23.73 -48.52 -60.58
N LEU A 410 22.55 -49.12 -60.43
CA LEU A 410 22.15 -50.30 -61.18
C LEU A 410 21.96 -50.02 -62.68
N ALA A 411 21.36 -48.87 -63.03
CA ALA A 411 21.16 -48.44 -64.41
C ALA A 411 22.50 -48.20 -65.12
N VAL A 412 23.38 -47.40 -64.51
CA VAL A 412 24.74 -47.15 -65.02
C VAL A 412 25.54 -48.45 -65.14
N GLY A 413 25.44 -49.35 -64.16
CA GLY A 413 26.08 -50.67 -64.23
C GLY A 413 25.56 -51.53 -65.39
N ARG A 414 24.25 -51.49 -65.69
CA ARG A 414 23.67 -52.16 -66.86
C ARG A 414 24.16 -51.54 -68.17
N GLU A 415 24.23 -50.22 -68.26
CA GLU A 415 24.76 -49.53 -69.44
C GLU A 415 26.21 -49.90 -69.73
N LEU A 416 27.06 -49.87 -68.69
CA LEU A 416 28.47 -50.28 -68.79
C LEU A 416 28.61 -51.72 -69.29
N LYS A 417 27.83 -52.66 -68.72
CA LYS A 417 27.85 -54.07 -69.14
C LYS A 417 27.34 -54.26 -70.57
N MET A 418 26.36 -53.46 -71.00
CA MET A 418 25.88 -53.45 -72.39
C MET A 418 26.95 -52.95 -73.36
N ILE A 419 27.72 -51.93 -72.99
CA ILE A 419 28.86 -51.43 -73.77
C ILE A 419 29.92 -52.53 -73.90
N GLU A 420 30.25 -53.21 -72.80
CA GLU A 420 31.24 -54.30 -72.77
C GLU A 420 30.81 -55.49 -73.66
N LEU A 421 29.55 -55.92 -73.57
CA LEU A 421 28.98 -56.96 -74.44
C LEU A 421 29.01 -56.57 -75.92
N LYS A 422 28.70 -55.30 -76.25
CA LYS A 422 28.81 -54.79 -77.63
C LYS A 422 30.25 -54.81 -78.13
N GLN A 423 31.24 -54.55 -77.27
CA GLN A 423 32.66 -54.65 -77.64
C GLN A 423 33.09 -56.11 -77.86
N GLN A 424 32.63 -57.05 -77.01
CA GLN A 424 32.91 -58.49 -77.18
C GLN A 424 32.32 -59.05 -78.48
N LEU A 425 31.08 -58.67 -78.84
CA LEU A 425 30.44 -59.05 -80.10
C LEU A 425 31.19 -58.51 -81.33
N LYS A 426 31.81 -57.33 -81.23
CA LYS A 426 32.69 -56.81 -82.30
C LYS A 426 33.95 -57.66 -82.47
N LYS A 427 34.51 -58.21 -81.39
CA LYS A 427 35.72 -59.05 -81.43
C LYS A 427 35.47 -60.47 -81.94
N THR A 428 34.24 -60.98 -81.85
CA THR A 428 33.88 -62.33 -82.34
C THR A 428 33.40 -62.36 -83.80
N LYS A 429 33.23 -61.19 -84.43
CA LYS A 429 32.86 -61.04 -85.85
C LYS A 429 34.04 -60.70 -86.77
N SER A 430 35.26 -60.61 -86.24
CA SER A 430 36.51 -60.71 -87.01
C SER A 430 37.11 -62.09 -86.80
#